data_AF-A0A428IY58-F1
#
_entry.id   AF-A0A428IY58-F1
#
_cell.length_a   1.000
_cell.length_b   1.000
_cell.length_c   1.000
_cell.angle_alpha   90.00
_cell.angle_beta   90.00
_cell.angle_gamma   90.00
#
_symmetry.space_group_name_H-M   'P 1'
#
loop_
_entity.id
_entity.type
_entity.pdbx_description
1 polymer ?
#
loop_
_entity_poly.entity_id
_entity_poly.type
_entity_poly.pdbx_seq_one_letter_code
_entity_poly.pdbx_strand_id
1 'polypeptide(L)'
;MTSHNQEAYRALRAYLTHLLTDPRDKALEDIPAPLRASVEAFMQGKTVYHDATDRPVIYAHDLAAWAHQVIHVSGLEYPIALATVDVDRLRQAMAA
;
A
#
# COMPACT_ATOMS: atom_id res chain seq x y z
N MET A 1 -10.94 -16.58 -11.22
CA MET A 1 -9.67 -16.20 -10.57
C MET A 1 -8.54 -16.93 -11.29
N THR A 2 -7.61 -16.23 -11.94
CA THR A 2 -6.43 -16.86 -12.59
C THR A 2 -5.36 -17.20 -11.55
N SER A 3 -4.39 -18.06 -11.91
CA SER A 3 -3.23 -18.34 -11.03
C SER A 3 -2.47 -17.05 -10.67
N HIS A 4 -2.36 -16.12 -11.62
CA HIS A 4 -1.76 -14.80 -11.39
C HIS A 4 -2.56 -13.99 -10.36
N ASN A 5 -3.89 -13.90 -10.48
CA ASN A 5 -4.71 -13.14 -9.52
C ASN A 5 -4.64 -13.74 -8.10
N GLN A 6 -4.49 -15.06 -7.97
CA GLN A 6 -4.29 -15.71 -6.67
C GLN A 6 -2.95 -15.33 -6.04
N GLU A 7 -1.88 -15.27 -6.84
CA GLU A 7 -0.57 -14.85 -6.36
C GLU A 7 -0.56 -13.36 -5.99
N ALA A 8 -1.12 -12.51 -6.85
CA ALA A 8 -1.30 -11.09 -6.60
C ALA A 8 -2.10 -10.84 -5.30
N TYR A 9 -3.19 -11.57 -5.08
CA TYR A 9 -3.97 -11.49 -3.85
C TYR A 9 -3.12 -11.84 -2.60
N ARG A 10 -2.37 -12.94 -2.65
CA ARG A 10 -1.51 -13.37 -1.54
C ARG A 10 -0.41 -12.36 -1.25
N ALA A 11 0.26 -11.86 -2.29
CA ALA A 11 1.31 -10.87 -2.18
C ALA A 11 0.77 -9.54 -1.63
N LEU A 12 -0.38 -9.08 -2.11
CA LEU A 12 -1.03 -7.88 -1.63
C LEU A 12 -1.41 -8.01 -0.14
N ARG A 13 -2.03 -9.12 0.24
CA ARG A 13 -2.38 -9.38 1.64
C ARG A 13 -1.14 -9.41 2.53
N ALA A 14 -0.05 -10.03 2.07
CA ALA A 14 1.21 -10.07 2.81
C ALA A 14 1.81 -8.66 2.99
N TYR A 15 1.85 -7.86 1.92
CA TYR A 15 2.34 -6.47 1.97
C TYR A 15 1.54 -5.62 2.95
N LEU A 16 0.20 -5.66 2.87
CA LEU A 16 -0.66 -4.91 3.78
C LEU A 16 -0.52 -5.38 5.23
N THR A 17 -0.35 -6.70 5.45
CA THR A 17 -0.07 -7.23 6.78
C THR A 17 1.28 -6.73 7.31
N HIS A 18 2.31 -6.67 6.46
CA HIS A 18 3.61 -6.14 6.83
C HIS A 18 3.53 -4.67 7.28
N LEU A 19 2.76 -3.83 6.57
CA LEU A 19 2.51 -2.44 6.98
C LEU A 19 1.84 -2.32 8.37
N LEU A 20 1.09 -3.33 8.80
CA LEU A 20 0.49 -3.36 10.14
C LEU A 20 1.47 -3.83 11.23
N THR A 21 2.39 -4.73 10.90
CA THR A 21 3.31 -5.35 11.87
C THR A 21 4.63 -4.62 12.06
N ASP A 22 5.12 -3.94 11.01
CA ASP A 22 6.33 -3.11 11.02
C ASP A 22 6.03 -1.77 10.34
N PRO A 23 5.22 -0.90 10.98
CA PRO A 23 4.78 0.35 10.38
C PRO A 23 5.96 1.33 10.30
N ARG A 24 6.24 1.81 9.09
CA ARG A 24 7.29 2.79 8.82
C ARG A 24 6.75 3.90 7.92
N ASP A 25 7.29 5.10 8.11
CA ASP A 25 7.06 6.20 7.18
C ASP A 25 7.60 5.82 5.81
N LYS A 26 6.85 6.13 4.75
CA LYS A 26 7.31 5.90 3.37
C LYS A 26 7.08 7.14 2.54
N ALA A 27 8.03 7.43 1.65
CA ALA A 27 7.75 8.40 0.60
C ALA A 27 6.64 7.84 -0.31
N LEU A 28 5.77 8.72 -0.81
CA LEU A 28 4.66 8.35 -1.68
C LEU A 28 5.13 7.62 -2.96
N GLU A 29 6.34 7.92 -3.43
CA GLU A 29 6.97 7.26 -4.57
C GLU A 29 7.40 5.81 -4.27
N ASP A 30 7.75 5.51 -3.02
CA ASP A 30 8.14 4.17 -2.57
C ASP A 30 6.94 3.23 -2.43
N ILE A 31 5.73 3.79 -2.39
CA ILE A 31 4.49 3.02 -2.42
C ILE A 31 4.32 2.41 -3.83
N PRO A 32 4.11 1.08 -3.93
CA PRO A 32 3.89 0.41 -5.20
C PRO A 32 2.80 1.09 -6.03
N ALA A 33 3.07 1.34 -7.32
CA ALA A 33 2.22 2.15 -8.19
C ALA A 33 0.73 1.74 -8.22
N PRO A 34 0.36 0.44 -8.23
CA PRO A 34 -1.04 0.02 -8.18
C PRO A 34 -1.80 0.44 -6.91
N LEU A 35 -1.07 0.75 -5.83
CA LEU A 35 -1.62 1.12 -4.53
C LEU A 35 -1.65 2.64 -4.33
N ARG A 36 -0.83 3.39 -5.06
CA ARG A 36 -0.62 4.83 -4.84
C ARG A 36 -1.92 5.61 -4.91
N ALA A 37 -2.73 5.41 -5.95
CA ALA A 37 -4.02 6.10 -6.09
C ALA A 37 -4.97 5.81 -4.92
N SER A 38 -4.94 4.59 -4.36
CA SER A 38 -5.74 4.24 -3.20
C SER A 38 -5.27 4.94 -1.94
N VAL A 39 -3.94 5.03 -1.75
CA VAL A 39 -3.35 5.75 -0.61
C VAL A 39 -3.61 7.25 -0.73
N GLU A 40 -3.42 7.83 -1.91
CA GLU A 40 -3.72 9.24 -2.17
C GLU A 40 -5.18 9.56 -1.89
N ALA A 41 -6.12 8.72 -2.33
CA ALA A 41 -7.54 8.86 -2.02
C ALA A 41 -7.80 8.81 -0.50
N PHE A 42 -7.13 7.91 0.23
CA PHE A 42 -7.23 7.84 1.69
C PHE A 42 -6.62 9.06 2.41
N MET A 43 -5.65 9.72 1.78
CA MET A 43 -5.02 10.94 2.28
C MET A 43 -5.76 12.22 1.91
N GLN A 44 -6.80 12.16 1.07
CA GLN A 44 -7.60 13.34 0.73
C GLN A 44 -8.21 13.97 1.99
N GLY A 45 -7.99 15.27 2.17
CA GLY A 45 -8.43 16.01 3.36
C GLY A 45 -7.53 15.85 4.59
N LYS A 46 -6.45 15.06 4.50
CA LYS A 46 -5.40 14.95 5.52
C LYS A 46 -4.21 15.84 5.18
N THR A 47 -3.45 16.20 6.20
CA THR A 47 -2.17 16.92 6.02
C THR A 47 -1.14 16.01 5.37
N VAL A 48 -0.56 16.46 4.26
CA VAL A 48 0.58 15.80 3.61
C VAL A 48 1.86 16.44 4.09
N TYR A 49 2.78 15.62 4.60
CA TYR A 49 4.09 16.05 5.05
C TYR A 49 5.13 15.78 3.97
N HIS A 50 6.25 16.50 4.02
CA HIS A 50 7.37 16.32 3.11
C HIS A 50 8.64 16.00 3.91
N ASP A 51 9.51 15.15 3.36
CA ASP A 51 10.82 14.87 3.95
C ASP A 51 11.82 16.02 3.72
N ALA A 52 13.05 15.86 4.21
CA ALA A 52 14.13 16.84 4.03
C ALA A 52 14.53 17.07 2.55
N THR A 53 14.09 16.21 1.63
CA THR A 53 14.31 16.31 0.19
C THR A 53 13.06 16.79 -0.57
N ASP A 54 12.06 17.31 0.16
CA ASP A 54 10.79 17.80 -0.38
C ASP A 54 9.95 16.70 -1.08
N ARG A 55 10.08 15.44 -0.64
CA ARG A 55 9.25 14.34 -1.14
C ARG A 55 8.04 14.14 -0.24
N PRO A 56 6.83 13.96 -0.78
CA PRO A 56 5.64 13.66 0.02
C PRO A 56 5.84 12.36 0.80
N VAL A 57 5.60 12.41 2.11
CA VAL A 57 5.71 11.27 3.03
C VAL A 57 4.32 10.90 3.55
N ILE A 58 4.03 9.61 3.55
CA ILE A 58 2.90 9.04 4.26
C ILE A 58 3.41 8.44 5.57
N TYR A 59 2.87 8.91 6.69
CA TYR A 59 3.29 8.41 7.99
C TYR A 59 2.86 6.97 8.22
N ALA A 60 3.68 6.26 8.99
CA ALA A 60 3.50 4.88 9.41
C ALA A 60 2.08 4.62 9.94
N HIS A 61 1.56 5.54 10.75
CA HIS A 61 0.21 5.46 11.31
C HIS A 61 -0.88 5.51 10.22
N ASP A 62 -0.77 6.42 9.25
CA ASP A 62 -1.74 6.53 8.16
C ASP A 62 -1.65 5.33 7.20
N LEU A 63 -0.44 4.84 6.92
CA LEU A 63 -0.24 3.61 6.13
C LEU A 63 -0.86 2.39 6.81
N ALA A 64 -0.68 2.25 8.12
CA ALA A 64 -1.29 1.17 8.89
C ALA A 64 -2.82 1.29 8.90
N ALA A 65 -3.36 2.49 9.10
CA ALA A 65 -4.80 2.73 9.06
C ALA A 65 -5.41 2.42 7.69
N TRP A 66 -4.75 2.82 6.60
CA TRP A 66 -5.13 2.48 5.25
C TRP A 66 -5.09 0.95 5.02
N ALA A 67 -4.00 0.29 5.42
CA ALA A 67 -3.86 -1.16 5.26
C ALA A 67 -4.95 -1.93 6.03
N HIS A 68 -5.28 -1.48 7.24
CA HIS A 68 -6.40 -2.02 8.02
C HIS A 68 -7.73 -1.85 7.29
N GLN A 69 -8.00 -0.66 6.73
CA GLN A 69 -9.22 -0.41 5.95
C GLN A 69 -9.31 -1.36 4.74
N VAL A 70 -8.22 -1.55 4.00
CA VAL A 70 -8.22 -2.44 2.82
C VAL A 70 -8.46 -3.90 3.23
N ILE A 71 -7.80 -4.39 4.28
CA ILE A 71 -7.93 -5.79 4.72
C ILE A 71 -9.32 -6.08 5.29
N HIS A 72 -9.85 -5.17 6.12
CA HIS A 72 -10.99 -5.48 6.98
C HIS A 72 -12.31 -4.80 6.58
N VAL A 73 -12.27 -3.74 5.77
CA VAL A 73 -13.47 -2.93 5.45
C VAL A 73 -13.78 -2.96 3.97
N SER A 74 -12.85 -2.51 3.11
CA SER A 74 -13.08 -2.37 1.66
C SER A 74 -12.89 -3.67 0.88
N GLY A 75 -12.06 -4.58 1.40
CA GLY A 75 -11.68 -5.82 0.72
C GLY A 75 -10.52 -5.62 -0.26
N LEU A 76 -9.74 -6.68 -0.46
CA LEU A 76 -8.47 -6.62 -1.21
C LEU A 76 -8.62 -6.34 -2.72
N GLU A 77 -9.82 -6.53 -3.28
CA GLU A 77 -10.11 -6.32 -4.72
C GLU A 77 -10.63 -4.91 -5.03
N TYR A 78 -10.90 -4.10 -3.99
CA TYR A 78 -11.43 -2.75 -4.15
C TYR A 78 -10.71 -1.80 -3.17
N PRO A 79 -9.97 -0.78 -3.64
CA PRO A 79 -9.90 -0.23 -5.00
C PRO A 79 -8.75 -0.78 -5.87
N ILE A 80 -8.13 -1.91 -5.51
CA ILE A 80 -6.89 -2.41 -6.13
C ILE A 80 -7.20 -3.49 -7.15
N ALA A 81 -6.97 -3.19 -8.43
CA ALA A 81 -7.14 -4.17 -9.50
C ALA A 81 -6.02 -5.24 -9.44
N LEU A 82 -6.33 -6.46 -8.99
CA LEU A 82 -5.33 -7.52 -8.82
C LEU A 82 -4.52 -7.82 -10.10
N ALA A 83 -5.11 -7.62 -11.28
CA ALA A 83 -4.43 -7.83 -12.56
C ALA A 83 -3.30 -6.82 -12.85
N THR A 84 -3.23 -5.71 -12.11
CA THR A 84 -2.17 -4.69 -12.27
C THR A 84 -1.12 -4.78 -11.17
N VAL A 85 -1.27 -5.71 -10.22
CA VAL A 85 -0.35 -5.87 -9.09
C VAL A 85 0.91 -6.60 -9.55
N ASP A 86 2.04 -5.89 -9.47
CA ASP A 86 3.36 -6.49 -9.62
C ASP A 86 3.78 -7.15 -8.30
N VAL A 87 3.79 -8.48 -8.31
CA VAL A 87 4.13 -9.32 -7.15
C VAL A 87 5.57 -9.09 -6.69
N ASP A 88 6.52 -8.95 -7.62
CA ASP A 88 7.93 -8.80 -7.26
C ASP A 88 8.20 -7.41 -6.69
N ARG A 89 7.49 -6.39 -7.18
CA ARG A 89 7.55 -5.05 -6.59
C ARG A 89 7.03 -5.04 -5.15
N LEU A 90 5.96 -5.77 -4.85
CA LEU A 90 5.46 -5.91 -3.48
C LEU A 90 6.47 -6.60 -2.57
N ARG A 91 7.13 -7.66 -3.06
CA ARG A 91 8.18 -8.38 -2.31
C ARG A 91 9.38 -7.47 -2.01
N GLN A 92 9.84 -6.70 -2.99
CA GLN A 92 10.91 -5.72 -2.81
C GLN A 92 10.53 -4.65 -1.77
N ALA A 93 9.30 -4.15 -1.81
CA ALA A 93 8.83 -3.12 -0.89
C ALA A 93 8.74 -3.58 0.58
N MET A 94 8.67 -4.90 0.83
CA MET A 94 8.73 -5.49 2.18
C MET A 94 10.17 -5.80 2.64
N ALA A 95 11.14 -5.84 1.72
CA ALA A 95 12.54 -6.14 2.03
C ALA A 95 13.39 -4.89 2.30
N ALA A 96 12.86 -3.71 2.01
CA ALA A 96 13.47 -2.40 2.23
C ALA A 96 12.96 -1.77 3.54
#